data_AF-A0A0H5RE76-F1
#
_entry.id   AF-A0A0H5RE76-F1
#
_cell.length_a   1.000
_cell.length_b   1.000
_cell.length_c   1.000
_cell.angle_alpha   90.00
_cell.angle_beta   90.00
_cell.angle_gamma   90.00
#
_symmetry.space_group_name_H-M   'P 1'
#
loop_
_entity.id
_entity.type
_entity.pdbx_description
1 polymer ?
#
loop_
_entity_poly.entity_id
_entity_poly.type
_entity_poly.pdbx_seq_one_letter_code
_entity_poly.pdbx_strand_id
1 'polypeptide(L)'
;HNFTQSWQLVLVAILELLRSCGLFIFGLIVCIYNAINFLLHTQWSLKAPSKSLPHQIGISESIAISSVKRIRKAFGTSFNDVLVACAADALERHLLACGSLLDNRFMFMIPTSLRRIDDWSMSNEVPLYFQ
;
A
#
# COMPACT_ATOMS: atom_id res chain seq x y z
N HIS A 1 -57.05 -32.96 -18.26
CA HIS A 1 -55.86 -32.22 -18.73
C HIS A 1 -55.34 -31.18 -17.72
N ASN A 2 -56.16 -30.61 -16.84
CA ASN A 2 -55.75 -29.55 -15.90
C ASN A 2 -54.95 -30.06 -14.66
N PHE A 3 -55.14 -31.32 -14.26
CA PHE A 3 -54.48 -31.87 -13.06
C PHE A 3 -52.98 -32.10 -13.24
N THR A 4 -52.52 -32.47 -14.44
CA THR A 4 -51.08 -32.67 -14.70
C THR A 4 -50.31 -31.35 -14.79
N GLN A 5 -50.97 -30.26 -15.20
CA GLN A 5 -50.36 -28.92 -15.25
C GLN A 5 -50.13 -28.33 -13.84
N SER A 6 -51.02 -28.58 -12.88
CA SER A 6 -50.83 -28.07 -11.51
C SER A 6 -49.61 -28.69 -10.82
N TRP A 7 -49.34 -29.99 -11.03
CA TRP A 7 -48.16 -30.65 -10.47
C TRP A 7 -46.86 -30.15 -11.08
N GLN A 8 -46.83 -29.83 -12.38
CA GLN A 8 -45.66 -29.26 -13.03
C GLN A 8 -45.29 -27.89 -12.45
N LEU A 9 -46.27 -27.03 -12.18
CA LEU A 9 -46.04 -25.72 -11.57
C LEU A 9 -45.47 -25.84 -10.15
N VAL A 10 -45.98 -26.78 -9.35
CA VAL A 10 -45.47 -27.05 -8.00
C VAL A 10 -44.02 -27.52 -8.04
N LEU A 11 -43.69 -28.40 -9.00
CA LEU A 11 -42.33 -28.96 -9.13
C LEU A 11 -41.31 -27.88 -9.55
N VAL A 12 -41.68 -26.99 -10.47
CA VAL A 12 -40.86 -25.84 -10.86
C VAL A 12 -40.65 -24.88 -9.67
N ALA A 13 -41.72 -24.59 -8.90
CA ALA A 13 -41.62 -23.73 -7.73
C ALA A 13 -40.67 -24.30 -6.65
N ILE A 14 -40.71 -25.61 -6.42
CA ILE A 14 -39.81 -26.30 -5.48
C ILE A 14 -38.35 -26.22 -5.95
N LEU A 15 -38.10 -26.41 -7.25
CA LEU A 15 -36.75 -26.33 -7.83
C LEU A 15 -36.18 -24.90 -7.73
N GLU A 16 -37.00 -23.88 -8.00
CA GLU A 16 -36.59 -22.47 -7.86
C GLU A 16 -36.30 -22.08 -6.40
N LEU A 17 -37.09 -22.62 -5.46
CA LEU A 17 -36.83 -22.43 -4.03
C LEU A 17 -35.51 -23.06 -3.62
N LEU A 18 -35.26 -24.31 -4.03
CA LEU A 18 -34.00 -25.01 -3.75
C LEU A 18 -32.79 -24.27 -4.35
N ARG A 19 -32.91 -23.78 -5.58
CA ARG A 19 -31.88 -22.97 -6.25
C ARG A 19 -31.57 -21.70 -5.47
N SER A 20 -32.61 -20.97 -5.05
CA SER A 20 -32.49 -19.73 -4.30
C SER A 20 -31.84 -19.96 -2.93
N CYS A 21 -32.24 -21.01 -2.22
CA CYS A 21 -31.61 -21.42 -0.96
C CYS A 21 -30.13 -21.77 -1.16
N GLY A 22 -29.79 -22.51 -2.23
CA GLY A 22 -28.40 -22.85 -2.55
C GLY A 22 -27.52 -21.62 -2.78
N LEU A 23 -27.99 -20.66 -3.57
CA LEU A 23 -27.27 -19.41 -3.83
C LEU A 23 -27.09 -18.57 -2.56
N PHE A 24 -28.10 -18.53 -1.69
CA PHE A 24 -28.03 -17.81 -0.42
C PHE A 24 -26.97 -18.42 0.51
N ILE A 25 -26.94 -19.75 0.63
CA ILE A 25 -25.95 -20.46 1.44
C ILE A 25 -24.54 -20.24 0.87
N PHE A 26 -24.36 -20.33 -0.44
CA PHE A 26 -23.09 -20.06 -1.10
C PHE A 26 -22.60 -18.62 -0.83
N GLY A 27 -23.49 -17.64 -0.96
CA GLY A 27 -23.19 -16.24 -0.64
C GLY A 27 -22.76 -16.04 0.81
N LEU A 28 -23.44 -16.69 1.76
CA LEU A 28 -23.04 -16.68 3.18
C LEU A 28 -21.65 -17.26 3.40
N ILE A 29 -21.31 -18.39 2.75
CA ILE A 29 -19.99 -19.01 2.85
C ILE A 29 -18.90 -18.07 2.34
N VAL A 30 -19.12 -17.41 1.19
CA VAL A 30 -18.16 -16.45 0.62
C VAL A 30 -17.98 -15.23 1.54
N CYS A 31 -19.07 -14.69 2.09
CA CYS A 31 -19.01 -13.58 3.05
C CYS A 31 -18.22 -13.96 4.30
N ILE A 32 -18.46 -15.14 4.86
CA ILE A 32 -17.74 -15.65 6.04
C ILE A 32 -16.25 -15.85 5.71
N TYR A 33 -15.94 -16.46 4.57
CA TYR A 33 -14.56 -16.66 4.11
C TYR A 33 -13.81 -15.32 3.98
N ASN A 34 -14.44 -14.33 3.35
CA ASN A 34 -13.86 -13.00 3.20
C ASN A 34 -13.72 -12.27 4.54
N ALA A 35 -14.69 -12.40 5.44
CA ALA A 35 -14.61 -11.82 6.79
C ALA A 35 -13.47 -12.44 7.60
N ILE A 36 -13.30 -13.77 7.54
CA ILE A 36 -12.20 -14.48 8.19
C ILE A 36 -10.85 -14.03 7.62
N ASN A 37 -10.71 -14.00 6.29
CA ASN A 37 -9.47 -13.52 5.65
C ASN A 37 -9.16 -12.07 6.02
N PHE A 38 -10.18 -11.20 6.03
CA PHE A 38 -10.02 -9.81 6.45
C PHE A 38 -9.55 -9.72 7.89
N LEU A 39 -10.15 -10.48 8.82
CA LEU A 39 -9.77 -10.51 10.23
C LEU A 39 -8.37 -11.09 10.44
N LEU A 40 -7.99 -12.14 9.72
CA LEU A 40 -6.65 -12.73 9.80
C LEU A 40 -5.57 -11.76 9.27
N HIS A 41 -5.82 -11.09 8.14
CA HIS A 41 -4.88 -10.12 7.57
C HIS A 41 -4.80 -8.81 8.38
N THR A 42 -5.92 -8.29 8.89
CA THR A 42 -5.89 -7.09 9.75
C THR A 42 -5.16 -7.35 11.07
N GLN A 43 -5.26 -8.56 11.63
CA GLN A 43 -4.48 -8.90 12.82
C GLN A 43 -2.97 -8.90 12.57
N TRP A 44 -2.51 -9.26 11.37
CA TRP A 44 -1.09 -9.15 11.01
C TRP A 44 -0.64 -7.70 10.83
N SER A 45 -1.48 -6.84 10.25
CA SER A 45 -1.15 -5.43 10.07
C SER A 45 -1.15 -4.62 11.38
N LEU A 46 -1.97 -5.00 12.37
CA LEU A 46 -2.09 -4.27 13.64
C LEU A 46 -1.16 -4.81 14.74
N LYS A 47 -0.69 -6.07 14.62
CA LYS A 47 0.22 -6.70 15.60
C LYS A 47 1.68 -6.71 15.18
N ALA A 48 2.07 -6.07 14.07
CA ALA A 48 3.49 -5.84 13.83
C ALA A 48 4.03 -5.03 15.01
N PRO A 49 4.82 -5.64 15.92
CA PRO A 49 5.41 -4.88 16.99
C PRO A 49 6.46 -4.02 16.28
N SER A 50 6.15 -2.73 16.12
CA SER A 50 7.19 -1.74 15.91
C SER A 50 8.01 -1.75 17.19
N LYS A 51 8.96 -2.69 17.30
CA LYS A 51 10.20 -2.38 17.97
C LYS A 51 10.71 -1.20 17.14
N SER A 52 10.44 0.00 17.62
CA SER A 52 11.01 1.21 17.05
C SER A 52 12.51 0.94 17.04
N LEU A 53 13.04 0.64 15.86
CA LEU A 53 14.47 0.60 15.69
C LEU A 53 14.97 1.95 16.21
N PRO A 54 16.06 1.96 17.00
CA PRO A 54 16.60 3.22 17.51
C PRO A 54 16.78 4.16 16.32
N HIS A 55 16.27 5.38 16.45
CA HIS A 55 16.32 6.36 15.37
C HIS A 55 17.79 6.60 15.02
N GLN A 56 18.23 6.08 13.88
CA GLN A 56 19.60 6.25 13.40
C GLN A 56 19.67 7.55 12.62
N ILE A 57 20.63 8.41 12.98
CA ILE A 57 20.85 9.70 12.34
C ILE A 57 22.22 9.62 11.66
N GLY A 58 22.25 9.79 10.34
CA GLY A 58 23.47 10.01 9.58
C GLY A 58 23.70 11.51 9.40
N ILE A 59 24.89 11.99 9.75
CA ILE A 59 25.30 13.39 9.55
C ILE A 59 26.31 13.42 8.40
N SER A 60 26.05 14.23 7.38
CA SER A 60 27.01 14.50 6.29
C SER A 60 27.64 15.87 6.43
N GLU A 61 28.71 16.10 5.66
CA GLU A 61 29.25 17.45 5.47
C GLU A 61 28.24 18.37 4.77
N SER A 62 28.42 19.67 4.96
CA SER A 62 27.53 20.67 4.38
C SER A 62 27.70 20.77 2.86
N ILE A 63 26.59 20.68 2.12
CA ILE A 63 26.58 20.90 0.68
C ILE A 63 26.29 22.37 0.38
N ALA A 64 27.12 22.99 -0.47
CA ALA A 64 26.90 24.37 -0.89
C ALA A 64 25.60 24.51 -1.70
N ILE A 65 24.68 25.37 -1.24
CA ILE A 65 23.39 25.63 -1.86
C ILE A 65 23.54 26.08 -3.34
N SER A 66 24.59 26.84 -3.64
CA SER A 66 24.90 27.31 -5.00
C SER A 66 25.15 26.15 -5.96
N SER A 67 25.78 25.06 -5.50
CA SER A 67 26.01 23.85 -6.30
C SER A 67 24.70 23.13 -6.60
N VAL A 68 23.85 22.95 -5.59
CA VAL A 68 22.53 22.30 -5.75
C VAL A 68 21.66 23.08 -6.74
N LYS A 69 21.60 24.41 -6.60
CA LYS A 69 20.85 25.28 -7.54
C LYS A 69 21.38 25.19 -8.97
N ARG A 70 22.69 25.07 -9.15
CA ARG A 70 23.33 24.92 -10.46
C ARG A 70 22.93 23.61 -11.12
N ILE A 71 22.98 22.50 -10.37
CA ILE A 71 22.60 21.18 -10.86
C ILE A 71 21.12 21.17 -11.23
N ARG A 72 20.22 21.62 -10.33
CA ARG A 72 18.79 21.66 -10.63
C ARG A 72 18.49 22.46 -11.91
N LYS A 73 19.21 23.58 -12.14
CA LYS A 73 19.03 24.39 -13.35
C LYS A 73 19.52 23.67 -14.61
N ALA A 74 20.64 22.96 -14.50
CA ALA A 74 21.20 22.20 -15.63
C ALA A 74 20.30 21.03 -16.05
N PHE A 75 19.68 20.34 -15.08
CA PHE A 75 18.85 19.15 -15.34
C PHE A 75 17.35 19.42 -15.39
N GLY A 76 16.90 20.65 -15.10
CA GLY A 76 15.47 20.98 -15.08
C GLY A 76 14.68 20.33 -13.94
N THR A 77 15.35 19.98 -12.83
CA THR A 77 14.75 19.25 -11.70
C THR A 77 14.45 20.15 -10.49
N SER A 78 13.72 19.60 -9.52
CA SER A 78 13.47 20.28 -8.24
C SER A 78 14.73 20.32 -7.36
N PHE A 79 14.76 21.22 -6.38
CA PHE A 79 15.87 21.27 -5.43
C PHE A 79 15.93 19.99 -4.58
N ASN A 80 14.77 19.44 -4.21
CA ASN A 80 14.67 18.22 -3.41
C ASN A 80 15.15 17.00 -4.20
N ASP A 81 14.87 16.93 -5.50
CA ASP A 81 15.29 15.80 -6.35
C ASP A 81 16.81 15.65 -6.34
N VAL A 82 17.52 16.78 -6.41
CA VAL A 82 18.98 16.81 -6.35
C VAL A 82 19.49 16.31 -5.00
N LEU A 83 18.90 16.79 -3.90
CA LEU A 83 19.30 16.35 -2.55
C LEU A 83 19.03 14.85 -2.33
N VAL A 84 17.88 14.38 -2.80
CA VAL A 84 17.48 12.98 -2.75
C VAL A 84 18.47 12.10 -3.51
N ALA A 85 18.85 12.50 -4.72
CA ALA A 85 19.83 11.76 -5.51
C ALA A 85 21.19 11.69 -4.79
N CYS A 86 21.65 12.80 -4.19
CA CYS A 86 22.88 12.82 -3.39
C CYS A 86 22.79 11.90 -2.16
N ALA A 87 21.67 11.92 -1.44
CA ALA A 87 21.45 11.06 -0.28
C ALA A 87 21.40 9.57 -0.68
N ALA A 88 20.72 9.24 -1.78
CA ALA A 88 20.63 7.88 -2.29
C ALA A 88 22.02 7.34 -2.69
N ASP A 89 22.80 8.10 -3.48
CA ASP A 89 24.16 7.71 -3.87
C ASP A 89 25.09 7.55 -2.66
N ALA A 90 25.03 8.46 -1.69
CA ALA A 90 25.84 8.35 -0.47
C ALA A 90 25.50 7.10 0.36
N LEU A 91 24.21 6.80 0.50
CA LEU A 91 23.73 5.65 1.26
C LEU A 91 24.06 4.34 0.52
N GLU A 92 23.87 4.29 -0.79
CA GLU A 92 24.24 3.14 -1.63
C GLU A 92 25.73 2.84 -1.52
N ARG A 93 26.61 3.84 -1.66
CA ARG A 93 28.07 3.68 -1.51
C ARG A 93 28.46 3.20 -0.12
N HIS A 94 27.80 3.71 0.92
CA HIS A 94 28.05 3.26 2.29
C HIS A 94 27.66 1.79 2.46
N LEU A 95 26.48 1.38 1.99
CA LEU A 95 26.03 0.00 2.07
C LEU A 95 26.91 -0.95 1.25
N LEU A 96 27.37 -0.53 0.08
CA LEU A 96 28.36 -1.24 -0.73
C LEU A 96 29.68 -1.44 0.03
N ALA A 97 30.21 -0.37 0.64
CA ALA A 97 31.45 -0.43 1.41
C ALA A 97 31.35 -1.36 2.63
N CYS A 98 30.17 -1.44 3.25
CA CYS A 98 29.88 -2.35 4.35
C CYS A 98 29.53 -3.78 3.89
N GLY A 99 29.52 -4.08 2.60
CA GLY A 99 29.09 -5.38 2.05
C GLY A 99 27.64 -5.73 2.40
N SER A 100 26.81 -4.73 2.68
CA SER A 100 25.43 -4.88 3.17
C SER A 100 24.39 -4.56 2.10
N LEU A 101 24.82 -4.26 0.87
CA LEU A 101 23.90 -4.09 -0.25
C LEU A 101 23.43 -5.47 -0.73
N LEU A 102 22.18 -5.82 -0.40
CA LEU A 102 21.60 -7.14 -0.67
C LEU A 102 21.17 -7.33 -2.14
N ASP A 103 20.89 -6.25 -2.86
CA ASP A 103 20.43 -6.26 -4.26
C ASP A 103 21.27 -5.26 -5.09
N ASN A 104 21.32 -5.47 -6.40
CA ASN A 104 21.96 -4.54 -7.36
C ASN A 104 21.12 -3.27 -7.61
N ARG A 105 19.95 -3.15 -6.95
CA ARG A 105 19.04 -2.01 -7.11
C ARG A 105 18.73 -1.39 -5.75
N PHE A 106 19.16 -0.15 -5.57
CA PHE A 106 18.83 0.63 -4.39
C PHE A 106 17.50 1.37 -4.60
N MET A 107 16.46 0.99 -3.84
CA MET A 107 15.17 1.71 -3.85
C MET A 107 15.07 2.64 -2.65
N PHE A 108 14.65 3.88 -2.92
CA PHE A 108 14.43 4.90 -1.92
C PHE A 108 12.98 5.41 -2.01
N MET A 109 12.30 5.50 -0.87
CA MET A 109 10.93 6.00 -0.78
C MET A 109 10.91 7.31 -0.02
N ILE A 110 10.28 8.33 -0.59
CA ILE A 110 10.13 9.64 0.03
C ILE A 110 8.64 9.92 0.21
N PRO A 111 8.15 9.99 1.45
CA PRO A 111 6.78 10.41 1.68
C PRO A 111 6.64 11.87 1.25
N THR A 112 5.76 12.12 0.28
CA THR A 112 5.39 13.47 -0.15
C THR A 112 4.16 13.92 0.63
N SER A 113 4.11 15.16 1.09
CA SER A 113 2.87 15.69 1.69
C SER A 113 1.75 15.74 0.65
N LEU A 114 0.57 15.21 0.97
CA LEU A 114 -0.64 15.37 0.15
C LEU A 114 -1.46 16.61 0.54
N ARG A 115 -1.04 17.33 1.58
CA ARG A 115 -1.76 18.51 2.05
C ARG A 115 -1.81 19.59 0.97
N ARG A 116 -2.99 20.18 0.83
CA ARG A 116 -3.17 21.40 0.04
C ARG A 116 -2.60 22.59 0.81
N ILE A 117 -2.34 23.68 0.08
CA ILE A 117 -1.76 24.91 0.65
C ILE A 117 -2.67 25.54 1.73
N ASP A 118 -3.98 25.30 1.63
CA ASP A 118 -5.03 25.80 2.53
C ASP A 118 -5.43 24.80 3.63
N ASP A 119 -4.79 23.63 3.69
CA ASP A 119 -5.10 22.59 4.67
C ASP A 119 -4.38 22.84 6.01
N TRP A 120 -5.15 23.35 6.98
CA TRP A 120 -4.70 23.58 8.35
C TRP A 120 -4.96 22.40 9.29
N SER A 121 -5.40 21.25 8.76
CA SER A 121 -5.68 20.09 9.60
C SER A 121 -4.40 19.54 10.24
N MET A 122 -4.54 19.04 11.47
CA MET A 122 -3.42 18.45 12.22
C MET A 122 -3.18 16.96 11.90
N SER A 123 -3.97 16.38 10.98
CA SER A 123 -3.85 14.98 10.60
C SER A 123 -2.73 14.77 9.57
N ASN A 124 -2.03 13.62 9.64
CA ASN A 124 -1.01 13.29 8.64
C ASN A 124 -1.68 12.84 7.34
N GLU A 125 -1.49 13.62 6.28
CA GLU A 125 -1.91 13.29 4.92
C GLU A 125 -0.67 12.89 4.11
N VAL A 126 -0.31 11.61 4.20
CA VAL A 126 0.82 11.02 3.45
C VAL A 126 0.32 9.87 2.56
N PRO A 127 0.82 9.73 1.33
CA PRO A 127 0.47 8.62 0.47
C PRO A 127 1.10 7.35 1.01
N LEU A 128 0.30 6.30 1.18
CA LEU A 128 0.78 4.93 1.34
C LEU A 128 1.23 4.45 -0.05
N TYR A 129 2.53 4.54 -0.34
CA TYR A 129 3.09 3.92 -1.53
C TYR A 129 3.34 2.43 -1.27
N PHE A 130 2.41 1.57 -1.69
CA PHE A 130 2.73 0.18 -2.03
C PHE A 130 2.93 0.14 -3.54
N GLN A 131 4.16 -0.05 -4.00
CA GLN A 131 4.47 -0.42 -5.38
C GLN A 131 5.48 -1.55 -5.40
#